data_AF-A0A1E4IA21-F1
#
_entry.id   AF-A0A1E4IA21-F1
#
_cell.length_a   1.000
_cell.length_b   1.000
_cell.length_c   1.000
_cell.angle_alpha   90.00
_cell.angle_beta   90.00
_cell.angle_gamma   90.00
#
_symmetry.space_group_name_H-M   'P 1'
#
loop_
_entity.id
_entity.type
_entity.pdbx_description
1 polymer ?
#
loop_
_entity_poly.entity_id
_entity_poly.type
_entity_poly.pdbx_seq_one_letter_code
_entity_poly.pdbx_strand_id
1 'polypeptide(L)'
;MIGEHTVDFFCDTDERRSFLTGADGKTATGGGWSRIYGPDGVQLAGPLPETEEGVIHEEIDLSEIILAKGAADPVRHYARPDVLSLNVDKRDHRSVRYVGANGESNLGSRSRLQTYRQNLLQERAQQELNAMQREALSGYALRAIDRAAPAALEAADS
;
A
#
# COMPACT_ATOMS: atom_id res chain seq x y z
N MET A 1 13.28 -19.00 1.04
CA MET A 1 13.59 -19.88 2.18
C MET A 1 12.66 -21.06 2.10
N ILE A 2 13.17 -22.29 2.12
CA ILE A 2 12.35 -23.50 1.98
C ILE A 2 12.18 -24.10 3.37
N GLY A 3 10.96 -24.08 3.90
CA GLY A 3 10.64 -24.72 5.18
C GLY A 3 10.44 -26.22 5.03
N GLU A 4 10.49 -26.94 6.14
CA GLU A 4 10.26 -28.40 6.19
C GLU A 4 8.90 -28.77 5.56
N HIS A 5 7.86 -27.99 5.87
CA HIS A 5 6.52 -28.17 5.29
C HIS A 5 6.46 -27.97 3.77
N THR A 6 7.34 -27.14 3.20
CA THR A 6 7.43 -26.95 1.74
C THR A 6 8.06 -28.19 1.09
N VAL A 7 9.10 -28.76 1.72
CA VAL A 7 9.72 -29.99 1.24
C VAL A 7 8.72 -31.13 1.25
N ASP A 8 7.98 -31.30 2.35
CA ASP A 8 6.98 -32.37 2.45
C ASP A 8 5.80 -32.21 1.49
N PHE A 9 5.40 -30.97 1.18
CA PHE A 9 4.28 -30.72 0.26
C PHE A 9 4.65 -30.95 -1.21
N PHE A 10 5.88 -30.59 -1.62
CA PHE A 10 6.29 -30.66 -3.03
C PHE A 10 7.10 -31.92 -3.39
N CYS A 11 7.65 -32.63 -2.40
CA CYS A 11 8.51 -33.79 -2.63
C CYS A 11 7.82 -35.10 -2.24
N ASP A 12 6.94 -35.58 -3.11
CA ASP A 12 6.25 -36.86 -2.91
C ASP A 12 7.19 -38.09 -3.00
N THR A 13 8.38 -37.94 -3.59
CA THR A 13 9.36 -39.01 -3.79
C THR A 13 10.70 -38.66 -3.18
N ASP A 14 11.45 -39.68 -2.75
CA ASP A 14 12.80 -39.51 -2.19
C ASP A 14 13.78 -38.89 -3.21
N GLU A 15 13.59 -39.17 -4.50
CA GLU A 15 14.34 -38.52 -5.58
C GLU A 15 14.09 -37.01 -5.60
N ARG A 16 12.83 -36.56 -5.51
CA ARG A 16 12.48 -35.13 -5.48
C ARG A 16 13.01 -34.45 -4.21
N ARG A 17 12.96 -35.14 -3.07
CA ARG A 17 13.59 -34.63 -1.83
C ARG A 17 15.09 -34.46 -2.04
N SER A 18 15.79 -35.47 -2.57
CA SER A 18 17.24 -35.42 -2.81
C SER A 18 17.67 -34.24 -3.69
N PHE A 19 16.89 -33.91 -4.73
CA PHE A 19 17.13 -32.72 -5.56
C PHE A 19 16.97 -31.39 -4.80
N LEU A 20 16.07 -31.35 -3.82
CA LEU A 20 15.71 -30.15 -3.06
C LEU A 20 16.48 -29.99 -1.76
N THR A 21 16.96 -31.05 -1.12
CA THR A 21 17.62 -31.01 0.19
C THR A 21 19.08 -31.41 0.17
N GLY A 22 19.60 -31.91 -0.97
CA GLY A 22 20.96 -32.44 -1.06
C GLY A 22 21.11 -33.84 -0.45
N ALA A 23 22.31 -34.42 -0.58
CA ALA A 23 22.61 -35.80 -0.17
C ALA A 23 22.52 -36.05 1.35
N ASP A 24 22.57 -34.98 2.15
CA ASP A 24 22.47 -34.98 3.61
C ASP A 24 21.03 -34.74 4.12
N GLY A 25 20.07 -34.51 3.21
CA GLY A 25 18.66 -34.32 3.55
C GLY A 25 18.33 -32.99 4.23
N LYS A 26 19.29 -32.07 4.36
CA LYS A 26 19.14 -30.83 5.15
C LYS A 26 19.80 -29.59 4.54
N THR A 27 20.72 -29.73 3.59
CA THR A 27 21.52 -28.63 3.04
C THR A 27 20.69 -27.49 2.43
N ALA A 28 19.46 -27.75 1.97
CA ALA A 28 18.62 -26.72 1.36
C ALA A 28 17.29 -26.42 2.09
N THR A 29 17.09 -26.97 3.30
CA THR A 29 16.07 -26.49 4.24
C THR A 29 16.58 -25.25 4.98
N GLY A 30 15.80 -24.18 4.97
CA GLY A 30 16.18 -22.90 5.60
C GLY A 30 16.80 -21.89 4.63
N GLY A 31 17.84 -21.19 5.11
CA GLY A 31 18.59 -20.16 4.37
C GLY A 31 18.47 -18.74 4.93
N GLY A 32 17.92 -18.58 6.13
CA GLY A 32 17.93 -17.31 6.86
C GLY A 32 19.26 -17.04 7.54
N TRP A 33 19.61 -15.78 7.77
CA TRP A 33 20.77 -15.44 8.60
C TRP A 33 20.56 -14.10 9.30
N SER A 34 19.41 -13.97 9.94
CA SER A 34 18.91 -12.72 10.49
C SER A 34 19.80 -12.25 11.67
N ARG A 35 20.13 -10.97 11.68
CA ARG A 35 20.94 -10.29 12.71
C ARG A 35 20.53 -8.82 12.84
N ILE A 36 20.81 -8.22 13.99
CA ILE A 36 20.68 -6.78 14.23
C ILE A 36 22.07 -6.21 14.48
N TYR A 37 22.40 -5.11 13.80
CA TYR A 37 23.63 -4.36 14.01
C TYR A 37 23.30 -2.95 14.50
N GLY A 38 24.13 -2.44 15.40
CA GLY A 38 24.07 -1.09 15.91
C GLY A 38 24.55 -0.06 14.89
N PRO A 39 24.32 1.24 15.14
CA PRO A 39 24.79 2.34 14.30
C PRO A 39 26.32 2.38 14.13
N ASP A 40 27.06 1.82 15.08
CA ASP A 40 28.51 1.66 15.10
C ASP A 40 29.00 0.42 14.32
N GLY A 41 28.08 -0.42 13.84
CA GLY A 41 28.36 -1.67 13.13
C GLY A 41 28.59 -2.87 14.04
N VAL A 42 28.46 -2.74 15.36
CA VAL A 42 28.56 -3.87 16.30
C VAL A 42 27.32 -4.73 16.21
N GLN A 43 27.49 -6.06 16.30
CA GLN A 43 26.35 -6.98 16.32
C GLN A 43 25.65 -6.90 17.67
N LEU A 44 24.37 -6.52 17.66
CA LEU A 44 23.52 -6.44 18.86
C LEU A 44 22.76 -7.74 19.09
N ALA A 45 22.36 -8.43 18.00
CA ALA A 45 21.46 -9.58 18.10
C ALA A 45 21.69 -10.64 17.01
N GLY A 46 21.38 -11.89 17.33
CA GLY A 46 21.54 -13.04 16.44
C GLY A 46 22.98 -13.59 16.42
N PRO A 47 23.38 -14.34 15.37
CA PRO A 47 22.53 -14.84 14.28
C PRO A 47 21.40 -15.73 14.77
N LEU A 48 20.23 -15.62 14.14
CA LEU A 48 19.34 -16.77 14.05
C LEU A 48 19.90 -17.74 13.01
N PRO A 49 20.20 -19.00 13.37
CA PRO A 49 20.72 -20.00 12.44
C PRO A 49 19.80 -20.22 11.25
N GLU A 50 20.36 -20.68 10.13
CA GLU A 50 19.63 -20.84 8.87
C GLU A 50 18.48 -21.85 8.91
N THR A 51 18.54 -22.80 9.83
CA THR A 51 17.58 -23.88 10.03
C THR A 51 16.52 -23.55 11.09
N GLU A 52 16.63 -22.41 11.78
CA GLU A 52 15.78 -22.09 12.92
C GLU A 52 14.79 -20.96 12.58
N GLU A 53 13.55 -21.14 13.00
CA GLU A 53 12.53 -20.09 12.97
C GLU A 53 12.51 -19.34 14.30
N GLY A 54 12.49 -18.01 14.25
CA GLY A 54 12.54 -17.20 15.47
C GLY A 54 12.41 -15.70 15.19
N VAL A 55 12.11 -14.96 16.26
CA VAL A 55 12.07 -13.50 16.25
C VAL A 55 13.25 -12.98 17.06
N ILE A 56 14.09 -12.18 16.40
CA ILE A 56 15.18 -11.44 17.05
C ILE A 56 14.65 -10.06 17.40
N HIS A 57 14.83 -9.63 18.66
CA HIS A 57 14.45 -8.31 19.13
C HIS A 57 15.60 -7.73 19.96
N GLU A 58 15.85 -6.43 19.82
CA GLU A 58 16.77 -5.67 20.66
C GLU A 58 16.30 -4.23 20.77
N GLU A 59 16.64 -3.57 21.87
CA GLU A 59 16.44 -2.13 22.04
C GLU A 59 17.65 -1.37 21.50
N ILE A 60 17.41 -0.30 20.74
CA ILE A 60 18.45 0.48 20.10
C ILE A 60 18.36 1.93 20.57
N ASP A 61 19.45 2.44 21.13
CA ASP A 61 19.56 3.88 21.39
C ASP A 61 19.83 4.64 20.08
N LEU A 62 18.84 5.42 19.66
CA LEU A 62 18.93 6.24 18.46
C LEU A 62 19.89 7.43 18.62
N SER A 63 20.29 7.78 19.85
CA SER A 63 21.24 8.86 20.11
C SER A 63 22.64 8.55 19.55
N GLU A 64 23.00 7.26 19.50
CA GLU A 64 24.28 6.78 18.96
C GLU A 64 24.46 7.06 17.47
N ILE A 65 23.37 7.27 16.73
CA ILE A 65 23.41 7.64 15.31
C ILE A 65 24.19 8.94 15.10
N ILE A 66 24.12 9.88 16.06
CA ILE A 66 24.84 11.15 15.98
C ILE A 66 26.35 10.91 16.03
N LEU A 67 26.81 10.03 16.92
CA LEU A 67 28.22 9.67 17.04
C LEU A 67 28.71 8.91 15.81
N ALA A 68 27.94 7.91 15.35
CA ALA A 68 28.26 7.14 14.16
C ALA A 68 28.36 8.03 12.91
N LYS A 69 27.41 8.95 12.71
CA LYS A 69 27.47 9.95 11.63
C LYS A 69 28.59 10.96 11.82
N GLY A 70 28.96 11.29 13.05
CA GLY A 70 30.14 12.11 13.34
C GLY A 70 31.43 11.46 12.86
N ALA A 71 31.53 10.14 12.96
CA ALA A 71 32.66 9.35 12.46
C ALA A 71 32.61 9.12 10.94
N ALA A 72 31.42 8.89 10.36
CA ALA A 72 31.24 8.65 8.93
C ALA A 72 29.87 9.10 8.40
N ASP A 73 29.81 10.25 7.72
CA ASP A 73 28.59 10.73 7.01
C ASP A 73 28.79 10.80 5.48
N PRO A 74 28.34 9.77 4.71
CA PRO A 74 28.54 9.70 3.27
C PRO A 74 27.74 10.74 2.47
N VAL A 75 26.72 11.36 3.05
CA VAL A 75 25.90 12.38 2.36
C VAL A 75 26.38 13.80 2.68
N ARG A 76 27.19 13.97 3.74
CA ARG A 76 27.69 15.30 4.17
C ARG A 76 29.20 15.42 4.06
N HIS A 77 29.92 15.30 5.17
CA HIS A 77 31.31 15.74 5.24
C HIS A 77 32.29 14.81 4.51
N TYR A 78 31.90 13.54 4.28
CA TYR A 78 32.62 12.65 3.37
C TYR A 78 32.17 12.79 1.91
N ALA A 79 31.10 13.54 1.63
CA ALA A 79 30.61 13.69 0.26
C ALA A 79 31.52 14.60 -0.56
N ARG A 80 31.85 14.15 -1.77
CA ARG A 80 32.56 14.92 -2.80
C ARG A 80 31.62 15.15 -3.99
N PRO A 81 30.67 16.11 -3.88
CA PRO A 81 29.71 16.38 -4.95
C PRO A 81 30.37 16.88 -6.25
N ASP A 82 31.61 17.36 -6.16
CA ASP A 82 32.46 17.71 -7.27
C ASP A 82 33.03 16.49 -8.03
N VAL A 83 33.05 15.31 -7.39
CA VAL A 83 33.55 14.05 -7.99
C VAL A 83 32.39 13.17 -8.46
N LEU A 84 31.36 12.96 -7.63
CA LEU A 84 30.24 12.09 -7.95
C LEU A 84 28.91 12.73 -7.51
N SER A 85 27.94 12.70 -8.41
CA SER A 85 26.54 13.04 -8.14
C SER A 85 25.62 11.93 -8.67
N LEU A 86 24.63 11.52 -7.87
CA LEU A 86 23.62 10.51 -8.22
C LEU A 86 22.24 11.15 -8.37
N ASN A 87 21.71 11.10 -9.59
CA ASN A 87 20.35 11.56 -9.90
C ASN A 87 19.38 10.38 -9.90
N VAL A 88 18.33 10.43 -9.07
CA VAL A 88 17.31 9.37 -8.96
C VAL A 88 16.01 9.81 -9.61
N ASP A 89 15.58 9.09 -10.65
CA ASP A 89 14.26 9.26 -11.24
C ASP A 89 13.18 8.58 -10.38
N LYS A 90 12.31 9.37 -9.74
CA LYS A 90 11.24 8.89 -8.86
C LYS A 90 9.90 8.67 -9.58
N ARG A 91 9.86 8.78 -10.91
CA ARG A 91 8.62 8.54 -11.68
C ARG A 91 8.23 7.06 -11.62
N ASP A 92 6.93 6.79 -11.71
CA ASP A 92 6.38 5.44 -11.78
C ASP A 92 6.64 4.83 -13.18
N HIS A 93 7.44 3.77 -13.24
CA HIS A 93 7.82 3.08 -14.49
C HIS A 93 6.97 1.81 -14.67
N ARG A 94 5.73 1.98 -15.13
CA ARG A 94 4.81 0.85 -15.36
C ARG A 94 5.17 0.08 -16.63
N SER A 95 5.31 -1.24 -16.51
CA SER A 95 5.51 -2.16 -17.64
C SER A 95 4.30 -2.24 -18.57
N VAL A 96 3.09 -2.11 -18.02
CA VAL A 96 1.84 -2.14 -18.79
C VAL A 96 1.14 -0.79 -18.64
N ARG A 97 0.90 -0.13 -19.77
CA ARG A 97 0.04 1.05 -19.87
C ARG A 97 -1.29 0.67 -20.49
N TYR A 98 -2.37 0.86 -19.75
CA TYR A 98 -3.71 0.68 -20.26
C TYR A 98 -4.12 1.95 -21.02
N VAL A 99 -4.45 1.79 -22.30
CA VAL A 99 -5.00 2.85 -23.15
C VAL A 99 -6.49 2.59 -23.27
N GLY A 100 -7.32 3.59 -22.96
CA GLY A 100 -8.78 3.47 -23.12
C GLY A 100 -9.20 3.41 -24.59
N ALA A 101 -10.43 3.00 -24.86
CA ALA A 101 -10.99 2.87 -26.23
C ALA A 101 -10.90 4.17 -27.07
N ASN A 102 -10.81 5.32 -26.42
CA ASN A 102 -10.73 6.64 -27.05
C ASN A 102 -9.28 7.13 -27.26
N GLY A 103 -8.27 6.27 -27.05
CA GLY A 103 -6.86 6.65 -27.12
C GLY A 103 -6.36 7.45 -25.92
N GLU A 104 -7.23 7.76 -24.96
CA GLU A 104 -6.85 8.47 -23.74
C GLU A 104 -6.10 7.55 -22.78
N SER A 105 -4.92 8.02 -22.39
CA SER A 105 -4.13 7.40 -21.34
C SER A 105 -4.71 7.86 -19.99
N ASN A 106 -5.35 6.96 -19.26
CA ASN A 106 -5.76 7.23 -17.88
C ASN A 106 -4.52 7.22 -16.98
N LEU A 107 -3.67 8.24 -17.09
CA LEU A 107 -2.55 8.54 -16.19
C LEU A 107 -3.03 9.18 -14.87
N GLY A 108 -4.20 8.76 -14.40
CA GLY A 108 -4.59 8.93 -13.01
C GLY A 108 -3.96 7.79 -12.22
N SER A 109 -2.79 8.02 -11.63
CA SER A 109 -2.08 7.10 -10.74
C SER A 109 -2.90 6.75 -9.50
N ARG A 110 -3.91 5.91 -9.65
CA ARG A 110 -4.73 5.37 -8.57
C ARG A 110 -4.93 3.88 -8.79
N SER A 111 -4.63 3.11 -7.75
CA SER A 111 -4.94 1.68 -7.68
C SER A 111 -6.39 1.45 -8.13
N ARG A 112 -6.70 0.36 -8.84
CA ARG A 112 -8.09 0.03 -9.25
C ARG A 112 -9.08 0.15 -8.08
N LEU A 113 -8.63 -0.19 -6.86
CA LEU A 113 -9.42 -0.08 -5.65
C LEU A 113 -9.73 1.37 -5.26
N GLN A 114 -8.81 2.30 -5.51
CA GLN A 114 -8.98 3.71 -5.22
C GLN A 114 -9.92 4.38 -6.22
N THR A 115 -9.83 4.01 -7.51
CA THR A 115 -10.79 4.45 -8.54
C THR A 115 -12.19 3.92 -8.22
N TYR A 116 -12.31 2.63 -7.90
CA TYR A 116 -13.59 2.03 -7.49
C TYR A 116 -14.20 2.72 -6.27
N ARG A 117 -13.39 2.99 -5.24
CA ARG A 117 -13.84 3.73 -4.05
C ARG A 117 -14.33 5.14 -4.38
N GLN A 118 -13.63 5.87 -5.27
CA GLN A 118 -14.08 7.21 -5.69
C GLN A 118 -15.41 7.15 -6.45
N ASN A 119 -15.54 6.23 -7.41
CA ASN A 119 -16.77 6.07 -8.18
C ASN A 119 -17.96 5.73 -7.28
N LEU A 120 -17.78 4.82 -6.32
CA LEU A 120 -18.83 4.44 -5.37
C LEU A 120 -19.27 5.60 -4.48
N LEU A 121 -18.31 6.42 -4.00
CA LEU A 121 -18.63 7.62 -3.21
C LEU A 121 -19.38 8.65 -4.04
N GLN A 122 -19.02 8.81 -5.30
CA GLN A 122 -19.63 9.76 -6.22
C GLN A 122 -21.06 9.33 -6.59
N GLU A 123 -21.29 8.03 -6.80
CA GLU A 123 -22.63 7.47 -7.01
C GLU A 123 -23.54 7.69 -5.79
N ARG A 124 -23.02 7.44 -4.58
CA ARG A 124 -23.78 7.69 -3.33
C ARG A 124 -24.12 9.16 -3.18
N ALA A 125 -23.15 10.06 -3.39
CA ALA A 125 -23.38 11.50 -3.33
C ALA A 125 -24.44 11.96 -4.35
N GLN A 126 -24.40 11.40 -5.56
CA GLN A 126 -25.40 11.70 -6.59
C GLN A 126 -26.80 11.21 -6.19
N GLN A 127 -26.90 10.03 -5.55
CA GLN A 127 -28.16 9.52 -5.04
C GLN A 127 -28.72 10.39 -3.92
N GLU A 128 -27.88 10.84 -2.98
CA GLU A 128 -28.27 11.75 -1.91
C GLU A 128 -28.76 13.08 -2.47
N LEU A 129 -28.05 13.66 -3.43
CA LEU A 129 -28.47 14.89 -4.11
C LEU A 129 -29.82 14.71 -4.80
N ASN A 130 -30.02 13.60 -5.50
CA ASN A 130 -31.28 13.30 -6.17
C ASN A 130 -32.43 13.10 -5.17
N ALA A 131 -32.17 12.50 -4.01
CA ALA A 131 -33.15 12.35 -2.94
C ALA A 131 -33.54 13.70 -2.34
N MET A 132 -32.55 14.56 -2.04
CA MET A 132 -32.78 15.92 -1.56
C MET A 132 -33.56 16.76 -2.57
N GLN A 133 -33.26 16.65 -3.87
CA GLN A 133 -34.00 17.35 -4.91
C GLN A 133 -35.46 16.90 -4.99
N ARG A 134 -35.73 15.59 -4.85
CA ARG A 134 -37.11 15.07 -4.80
C ARG A 134 -37.87 15.56 -3.58
N GLU A 135 -37.23 15.59 -2.42
CA GLU A 135 -37.83 16.10 -1.19
C GLU A 135 -38.10 17.60 -1.28
N ALA A 136 -37.16 18.38 -1.80
CA ALA A 136 -37.32 19.82 -2.03
C ALA A 136 -38.44 20.12 -3.03
N LEU A 137 -38.54 19.36 -4.13
CA LEU A 137 -39.63 19.49 -5.11
C LEU A 137 -40.99 19.10 -4.52
N SER A 138 -41.04 18.07 -3.67
CA SER A 138 -42.25 17.68 -2.94
C SER A 138 -42.71 18.78 -1.96
N GLY A 139 -41.79 19.32 -1.17
CA GLY A 139 -42.07 20.43 -0.25
C GLY A 139 -42.44 21.73 -0.98
N TYR A 140 -41.85 22.00 -2.14
CA TYR A 140 -42.23 23.11 -3.00
C TYR A 140 -43.63 22.93 -3.59
N ALA A 141 -43.98 21.72 -4.05
CA ALA A 141 -45.32 21.43 -4.57
C ALA A 141 -46.41 21.61 -3.49
N LEU A 142 -46.17 21.15 -2.26
CA LEU A 142 -47.11 21.35 -1.14
C LEU A 142 -47.25 22.83 -0.76
N ARG A 143 -46.14 23.58 -0.69
CA ARG A 143 -46.18 25.03 -0.43
C ARG A 143 -46.83 25.83 -1.57
N ALA A 144 -46.70 25.37 -2.82
CA ALA A 144 -47.37 25.98 -3.96
C ALA A 144 -48.89 25.76 -3.92
N ILE A 145 -49.35 24.57 -3.48
CA ILE A 145 -50.77 24.28 -3.25
C ILE A 145 -51.32 25.15 -2.12
N ASP A 146 -50.65 25.25 -0.97
CA ASP A 146 -51.07 26.11 0.15
C ASP A 146 -51.09 27.61 -0.22
N ARG A 147 -50.15 28.06 -1.07
CA ARG A 147 -50.12 29.45 -1.54
C ARG A 147 -51.17 29.74 -2.63
N ALA A 148 -51.67 28.72 -3.33
CA ALA A 148 -52.78 28.84 -4.29
C ALA A 148 -54.17 28.72 -3.63
N ALA A 149 -54.27 28.09 -2.46
CA ALA A 149 -55.51 27.89 -1.72
C ALA A 149 -56.31 29.18 -1.40
N PRO A 150 -55.71 30.34 -1.02
CA PRO A 150 -56.50 31.54 -0.76
C PRO A 150 -57.02 32.23 -2.03
N ALA A 151 -56.51 31.90 -3.23
CA ALA A 151 -56.99 32.51 -4.48
C ALA A 151 -58.15 31.73 -5.14
N ALA A 152 -58.30 30.44 -4.84
CA ALA A 152 -59.39 29.62 -5.37
C ALA A 152 -60.71 29.77 -4.59
N LEU A 153 -60.64 30.23 -3.32
CA LEU A 153 -61.84 30.45 -2.50
C LEU A 153 -62.54 31.78 -2.82
N GLU A 154 -61.81 32.81 -3.27
CA GLU A 154 -62.42 34.09 -3.70
C GLU A 154 -63.12 34.01 -5.08
N ALA A 155 -62.81 33.02 -5.92
CA ALA A 155 -63.45 32.85 -7.22
C ALA A 155 -64.74 31.99 -7.18
N ALA A 156 -65.13 31.47 -6.01
CA ALA A 156 -66.34 30.67 -5.83
C ALA A 156 -67.49 31.41 -5.12
N ASP A 157 -67.21 32.60 -4.55
CA ASP A 157 -68.18 33.47 -3.87
C ASP A 157 -68.57 34.72 -4.72
N SER A 158 -68.48 34.62 -6.06
CA SER A 158 -68.95 35.64 -7.02
C SER A 158 -69.92 35.06 -8.05
#